data_AF-A0A1Q3G035-F1
#
_entry.id   AF-A0A1Q3G035-F1
#
_cell.length_a   1.000
_cell.length_b   1.000
_cell.length_c   1.000
_cell.angle_alpha   90.00
_cell.angle_beta   90.00
_cell.angle_gamma   90.00
#
_symmetry.space_group_name_H-M   'P 1'
#
loop_
_entity.id
_entity.type
_entity.pdbx_description
1 polymer ?
#
loop_
_entity_poly.entity_id
_entity_poly.type
_entity_poly.pdbx_seq_one_letter_code
_entity_poly.pdbx_strand_id
1 'polypeptide(L)'
;MQLLCIINSLAFKFWVLLAAVSLVDGNTQRKYVAMAEKKNFLEAWRGCQFFGLQLASIRTEEENEQLRHLLVQPEHNSSTFWLGGTDLGLEGHWIWITSNSLLIAFSNWAFGNPDNSNNQDCMVVGSDANDPTMWDDIQCAENHKYICERSYD
;
A
#
# COMPACT_ATOMS: atom_id res chain seq x y z
N MET A 1 34.99 -12.95 42.91
CA MET A 1 36.01 -13.58 42.07
C MET A 1 35.42 -14.89 41.54
N GLN A 2 35.16 -14.92 40.23
CA GLN A 2 34.92 -16.06 39.33
C GLN A 2 33.96 -17.18 39.77
N LEU A 3 32.86 -17.35 39.00
CA LEU A 3 32.62 -18.61 38.26
C LEU A 3 31.53 -18.39 37.19
N LEU A 4 31.93 -17.75 36.09
CA LEU A 4 31.33 -17.95 34.78
C LEU A 4 31.82 -19.31 34.28
N CYS A 5 31.01 -20.36 34.43
CA CYS A 5 31.28 -21.66 33.81
C CYS A 5 30.30 -21.84 32.64
N ILE A 6 30.90 -21.89 31.46
CA ILE A 6 30.29 -21.95 30.13
C ILE A 6 29.53 -23.28 29.98
N ILE A 7 28.20 -23.24 29.89
CA ILE A 7 27.40 -24.40 29.46
C ILE A 7 27.37 -24.39 27.93
N ASN A 8 28.42 -24.95 27.31
CA ASN A 8 28.53 -25.15 25.87
C ASN A 8 27.66 -26.36 25.44
N SER A 9 26.35 -26.25 25.59
CA SER A 9 25.43 -27.29 25.15
C SER A 9 24.99 -27.03 23.71
N LEU A 10 25.12 -28.05 22.85
CA LEU A 10 24.50 -28.08 21.52
C LEU A 10 23.00 -27.74 21.61
N ALA A 11 22.33 -28.07 22.72
CA ALA A 11 20.93 -27.70 22.96
C ALA A 11 20.73 -26.18 23.11
N PHE A 12 21.69 -25.42 23.63
CA PHE A 12 21.61 -23.95 23.68
C PHE A 12 21.81 -23.33 22.30
N LYS A 13 22.75 -23.87 21.50
CA LYS A 13 22.87 -23.48 20.08
C LYS A 13 21.63 -23.85 19.26
N PHE A 14 21.02 -25.00 19.54
CA PHE A 14 19.78 -25.45 18.88
C PHE A 14 18.56 -24.64 19.32
N TRP A 15 18.46 -24.28 20.61
CA TRP A 15 17.44 -23.37 21.13
C TRP A 15 17.58 -21.97 20.54
N VAL A 16 18.81 -21.45 20.43
CA VAL A 16 19.08 -20.16 19.79
C VAL A 16 18.77 -20.21 18.29
N LEU A 17 19.06 -21.32 17.60
CA LEU A 17 18.68 -21.50 16.19
C LEU A 17 17.16 -21.62 16.00
N LEU A 18 16.44 -22.38 16.84
CA LEU A 18 14.97 -22.47 16.81
C LEU A 18 14.31 -21.12 17.12
N ALA A 19 14.84 -20.38 18.11
CA ALA A 19 14.37 -19.03 18.42
C ALA A 19 14.68 -18.02 17.29
N ALA A 20 15.81 -18.16 16.59
CA ALA A 20 16.14 -17.33 15.43
C ALA A 20 15.28 -17.66 14.20
N VAL A 21 14.85 -18.91 14.02
CA VAL A 21 13.89 -19.31 12.98
C VAL A 21 12.49 -18.72 13.25
N SER A 22 12.18 -18.37 14.50
CA SER A 22 10.93 -17.67 14.88
C SER A 22 11.03 -16.13 14.89
N LEU A 23 12.05 -15.52 14.28
CA LEU A 23 12.20 -14.06 14.17
C LEU A 23 12.45 -13.58 12.72
N VAL A 24 11.98 -14.31 11.71
CA VAL A 24 11.53 -13.60 10.50
C VAL A 24 10.20 -12.99 10.91
N ASP A 25 10.24 -11.79 11.48
CA ASP A 25 9.03 -10.98 11.57
C ASP A 25 8.53 -10.85 10.14
N GLY A 26 7.47 -11.59 9.80
CA GLY A 26 6.73 -11.45 8.55
C GLY A 26 5.99 -10.10 8.45
N ASN A 27 6.47 -9.09 9.17
CA ASN A 27 5.99 -7.74 9.14
C ASN A 27 6.73 -7.02 8.03
N THR A 28 6.28 -7.22 6.79
CA THR A 28 6.70 -6.39 5.65
C THR A 28 6.33 -4.94 5.99
N GLN A 29 7.28 -4.18 6.54
CA GLN A 29 7.07 -2.76 6.75
C GLN A 29 6.96 -2.11 5.38
N ARG A 30 5.82 -1.47 5.11
CA ARG A 30 5.61 -0.66 3.92
C ARG A 30 5.76 0.80 4.27
N LYS A 31 6.28 1.58 3.33
CA LYS A 31 6.32 3.06 3.42
C LYS A 31 5.70 3.68 2.19
N TYR A 32 4.87 4.69 2.43
CA TYR A 32 4.16 5.42 1.38
C TYR A 32 4.82 6.77 1.13
N VAL A 33 4.93 7.15 -0.14
CA VAL A 33 5.51 8.42 -0.59
C VAL A 33 4.57 9.06 -1.59
N ALA A 34 4.09 10.26 -1.28
CA ALA A 34 3.27 11.04 -2.20
C ALA A 34 4.14 11.76 -3.24
N MET A 35 3.77 11.59 -4.51
CA MET A 35 4.43 12.21 -5.66
C MET A 35 3.64 13.45 -6.08
N ALA A 36 4.31 14.61 -6.15
CA ALA A 36 3.65 15.89 -6.37
C ALA A 36 3.20 16.12 -7.83
N GLU A 37 3.84 15.47 -8.79
CA GLU A 37 3.48 15.57 -10.21
C GLU A 37 2.13 14.89 -10.46
N LYS A 38 1.29 15.52 -11.28
CA LYS A 38 0.05 14.92 -11.75
C LYS A 38 0.29 14.11 -13.01
N LYS A 39 -0.22 12.89 -13.06
CA LYS A 39 -0.08 11.96 -14.19
C LYS A 39 -1.36 11.14 -14.35
N ASN A 40 -1.58 10.58 -15.54
CA ASN A 40 -2.61 9.55 -15.71
C ASN A 40 -2.20 8.26 -14.99
N PHE A 41 -3.15 7.36 -14.78
CA PHE A 41 -2.93 6.16 -13.97
C PHE A 41 -1.74 5.32 -14.45
N LEU A 42 -1.63 5.08 -15.76
CA LEU A 42 -0.54 4.26 -16.33
C LEU A 42 0.82 4.96 -16.21
N GLU A 43 0.86 6.28 -16.39
CA GLU A 43 2.06 7.09 -16.20
C GLU A 43 2.48 7.19 -14.72
N ALA A 44 1.53 7.26 -13.79
CA ALA A 44 1.78 7.21 -12.36
C ALA A 44 2.36 5.85 -11.93
N TRP A 45 1.79 4.75 -12.43
CA TRP A 45 2.30 3.40 -12.22
C TRP A 45 3.75 3.25 -12.69
N ARG A 46 4.04 3.70 -13.92
CA ARG A 46 5.42 3.75 -14.45
C ARG A 46 6.31 4.70 -13.67
N GLY A 47 5.77 5.82 -13.19
CA GLY A 47 6.48 6.81 -12.37
C GLY A 47 7.04 6.20 -11.09
N CYS A 48 6.24 5.41 -10.37
CA CYS A 48 6.74 4.69 -9.20
C CYS A 48 7.84 3.69 -9.57
N GLN A 49 7.64 2.91 -10.64
CA GLN A 49 8.62 1.92 -11.11
C GLN A 49 9.96 2.53 -11.49
N PHE A 50 9.95 3.74 -12.08
CA PHE A 50 11.16 4.47 -12.45
C PHE A 50 12.07 4.73 -11.23
N PHE A 51 11.48 4.93 -10.04
CA PHE A 51 12.22 5.11 -8.79
C PHE A 51 12.47 3.80 -8.02
N GLY A 52 12.19 2.63 -8.62
CA GLY A 52 12.28 1.33 -7.95
C GLY A 52 11.21 1.14 -6.87
N LEU A 53 10.09 1.86 -6.99
CA LEU A 53 8.93 1.76 -6.12
C LEU A 53 7.76 1.13 -6.87
N GLN A 54 6.64 0.93 -6.17
CA GLN A 54 5.41 0.39 -6.74
C GLN A 54 4.26 1.37 -6.51
N LEU A 55 3.22 1.32 -7.35
CA LEU A 55 2.02 2.11 -7.05
C LEU A 55 1.33 1.51 -5.82
N ALA A 56 0.98 2.37 -4.85
CA ALA A 56 0.65 1.94 -3.50
C ALA A 56 -0.58 1.03 -3.46
N SER A 57 -0.50 -0.01 -2.66
CA SER A 57 -1.56 -0.99 -2.50
C SER A 57 -1.88 -1.13 -1.01
N ILE A 58 -3.13 -0.91 -0.63
CA ILE A 58 -3.54 -0.81 0.77
C ILE A 58 -4.28 -2.08 1.16
N ARG A 59 -3.63 -2.94 1.94
CA ARG A 59 -4.03 -4.34 2.13
C ARG A 59 -4.54 -4.64 3.53
N THR A 60 -4.34 -3.73 4.48
CA THR A 60 -4.81 -3.88 5.87
C THR A 60 -5.25 -2.53 6.44
N GLU A 61 -5.95 -2.58 7.58
CA GLU A 61 -6.35 -1.37 8.31
C GLU A 61 -5.12 -0.59 8.80
N GLU A 62 -4.05 -1.27 9.22
CA GLU A 62 -2.81 -0.62 9.67
C GLU A 62 -2.14 0.17 8.54
N GLU A 63 -2.19 -0.34 7.32
CA GLU A 63 -1.71 0.38 6.13
C GLU A 63 -2.60 1.58 5.80
N ASN A 64 -3.91 1.46 5.98
CA ASN A 64 -4.85 2.55 5.79
C ASN A 64 -4.62 3.69 6.79
N GLU A 65 -4.27 3.37 8.04
CA GLU A 65 -3.92 4.38 9.04
C GLU A 65 -2.56 5.04 8.74
N GLN A 66 -1.58 4.28 8.25
CA GLN A 66 -0.32 4.88 7.75
C GLN A 66 -0.59 5.86 6.59
N LEU A 67 -1.49 5.51 5.69
CA LEU A 67 -1.94 6.36 4.60
C LEU A 67 -2.63 7.63 5.13
N ARG A 68 -3.46 7.52 6.18
CA ARG A 68 -4.09 8.68 6.84
C ARG A 68 -3.05 9.71 7.28
N HIS A 69 -1.99 9.28 7.95
CA HIS A 69 -0.93 10.18 8.42
C HIS A 69 -0.22 10.92 7.27
N LEU A 70 -0.17 10.34 6.06
CA LEU A 70 0.32 11.00 4.87
C LEU A 70 -0.71 12.02 4.35
N LEU A 71 -1.97 11.63 4.21
CA LEU A 71 -3.01 12.44 3.56
C LEU A 71 -3.42 13.69 4.35
N VAL A 72 -3.34 13.66 5.69
CA VAL A 72 -3.69 14.81 6.54
C VAL A 72 -2.59 15.88 6.61
N GLN A 73 -1.44 15.65 5.97
CA GLN A 73 -0.36 16.63 5.94
C GLN A 73 -0.79 17.88 5.14
N PRO A 74 -0.44 19.11 5.59
CA PRO A 74 -0.87 20.35 4.94
C PRO A 74 -0.55 20.42 3.44
N GLU A 75 0.58 19.84 3.01
CA GLU A 75 1.01 19.76 1.61
C GLU A 75 0.14 18.85 0.72
N HIS A 76 -0.68 18.00 1.34
CA HIS A 76 -1.51 17.00 0.67
C HIS A 76 -3.01 17.25 0.88
N ASN A 77 -3.36 18.23 1.71
CA ASN A 77 -4.74 18.63 1.93
C ASN A 77 -5.48 18.91 0.60
N SER A 78 -6.70 18.39 0.49
CA SER A 78 -7.55 18.48 -0.71
C SER A 78 -6.90 17.95 -2.01
N SER A 79 -5.88 17.10 -1.92
CA SER A 79 -5.29 16.44 -3.09
C SER A 79 -5.87 15.04 -3.27
N THR A 80 -6.21 14.70 -4.51
CA THR A 80 -6.54 13.34 -4.93
C THR A 80 -5.29 12.62 -5.41
N PHE A 81 -5.15 11.35 -5.03
CA PHE A 81 -4.01 10.53 -5.36
C PHE A 81 -4.41 9.19 -5.96
N TRP A 82 -3.72 8.76 -7.02
CA TRP A 82 -3.79 7.39 -7.52
C TRP A 82 -3.25 6.39 -6.49
N LEU A 83 -3.98 5.29 -6.33
CA LEU A 83 -3.53 4.04 -5.74
C LEU A 83 -3.38 2.97 -6.85
N GLY A 84 -2.87 1.79 -6.50
CA GLY A 84 -2.62 0.69 -7.42
C GLY A 84 -3.85 -0.15 -7.78
N GLY A 85 -5.03 0.19 -7.27
CA GLY A 85 -6.26 -0.55 -7.51
C GLY A 85 -6.79 -0.30 -8.92
N THR A 86 -7.15 -1.35 -9.63
CA THR A 86 -7.79 -1.27 -10.96
C THR A 86 -8.57 -2.54 -11.28
N ASP A 87 -9.62 -2.41 -12.09
CA ASP A 87 -10.34 -3.53 -12.72
C ASP A 87 -10.36 -3.43 -14.25
N LEU A 88 -9.43 -2.66 -14.86
CA LEU A 88 -9.22 -2.53 -16.31
C LEU A 88 -9.18 -3.87 -17.08
N GLY A 89 -8.76 -4.95 -16.41
CA GLY A 89 -8.67 -6.28 -17.01
C GLY A 89 -10.00 -7.02 -17.07
N LEU A 90 -10.89 -6.77 -16.12
CA LEU A 90 -12.22 -7.37 -16.03
C LEU A 90 -13.08 -6.57 -15.04
N GLU A 91 -14.10 -5.90 -15.58
CA GLU A 91 -15.09 -5.13 -14.83
C GLU A 91 -15.58 -5.86 -13.56
N GLY A 92 -15.58 -5.13 -12.44
CA GLY A 92 -15.98 -5.64 -11.13
C GLY A 92 -14.96 -6.57 -10.46
N HIS A 93 -13.82 -6.85 -11.09
CA HIS A 93 -12.74 -7.67 -10.55
C HIS A 93 -11.49 -6.84 -10.24
N TRP A 94 -11.56 -6.11 -9.13
CA TRP A 94 -10.48 -5.25 -8.67
C TRP A 94 -9.24 -6.02 -8.24
N ILE A 95 -8.09 -5.59 -8.75
CA ILE A 95 -6.76 -6.10 -8.41
C ILE A 95 -5.82 -4.95 -8.00
N TRP A 96 -4.76 -5.32 -7.29
CA TRP A 96 -3.58 -4.47 -7.19
C TRP A 96 -2.69 -4.68 -8.43
N ILE A 97 -2.52 -3.66 -9.27
CA ILE A 97 -1.75 -3.74 -10.53
C ILE A 97 -0.31 -4.24 -10.35
N THR A 98 0.26 -3.99 -9.17
CA THR A 98 1.63 -4.37 -8.82
C THR A 98 1.80 -5.87 -8.60
N SER A 99 0.87 -6.51 -7.88
CA SER A 99 0.96 -7.93 -7.48
C SER A 99 0.01 -8.84 -8.25
N ASN A 100 -0.91 -8.26 -9.03
CA ASN A 100 -2.02 -8.97 -9.68
C ASN A 100 -2.91 -9.75 -8.70
N SER A 101 -2.91 -9.34 -7.43
CA SER A 101 -3.70 -9.97 -6.37
C SER A 101 -5.07 -9.30 -6.27
N LEU A 102 -6.12 -10.10 -6.09
CA LEU A 102 -7.48 -9.62 -5.92
C LEU A 102 -7.64 -8.81 -4.61
N LEU A 103 -8.45 -7.76 -4.67
CA LEU A 103 -8.87 -6.92 -3.55
C LEU A 103 -9.96 -7.63 -2.71
N ILE A 104 -9.57 -8.67 -1.95
CA ILE A 104 -10.52 -9.48 -1.14
C ILE A 104 -10.36 -9.25 0.37
N ALA A 105 -9.13 -9.01 0.82
CA ALA A 105 -8.81 -9.04 2.25
C ALA A 105 -9.21 -7.75 2.99
N PHE A 106 -9.13 -6.61 2.31
CA PHE A 106 -9.39 -5.29 2.86
C PHE A 106 -9.95 -4.38 1.77
N SER A 107 -10.95 -3.58 2.12
CA SER A 107 -11.48 -2.55 1.24
C SER A 107 -11.92 -1.33 2.02
N ASN A 108 -11.61 -0.14 1.52
CA ASN A 108 -12.04 1.13 2.11
C ASN A 108 -12.78 2.01 1.09
N TRP A 109 -13.60 1.41 0.23
CA TRP A 109 -14.43 2.15 -0.72
C TRP A 109 -15.36 3.14 -0.02
N ALA A 110 -15.48 4.34 -0.57
CA ALA A 110 -16.50 5.30 -0.14
C ALA A 110 -17.90 4.72 -0.34
N PHE A 111 -18.87 5.22 0.41
CA PHE A 111 -20.25 4.76 0.30
C PHE A 111 -20.78 4.96 -1.13
N GLY A 112 -21.19 3.88 -1.78
CA GLY A 112 -21.68 3.88 -3.16
C GLY A 112 -20.66 3.42 -4.19
N ASN A 113 -19.38 3.31 -3.82
CA ASN A 113 -18.29 2.92 -4.72
C ASN A 113 -17.87 1.45 -4.54
N PRO A 114 -17.24 0.83 -5.56
CA PRO A 114 -17.08 1.38 -6.91
C PRO A 114 -18.42 1.48 -7.65
N ASP A 115 -18.72 2.63 -8.23
CA ASP A 115 -20.02 2.91 -8.86
C ASP A 115 -20.01 2.70 -10.38
N ASN A 116 -18.79 2.55 -10.96
CA ASN A 116 -18.51 2.41 -12.39
C ASN A 116 -19.25 3.44 -13.25
N SER A 117 -19.29 4.69 -12.80
CA SER A 117 -19.92 5.77 -13.55
C SER A 117 -19.06 6.19 -14.74
N ASN A 118 -19.38 5.68 -15.94
CA ASN A 118 -18.67 5.96 -17.20
C ASN A 118 -17.30 5.25 -17.37
N ASN A 119 -17.21 3.95 -17.03
CA ASN A 119 -16.01 3.13 -17.28
C ASN A 119 -14.80 3.62 -16.45
N GLN A 120 -15.03 3.76 -15.14
CA GLN A 120 -14.06 4.25 -14.16
C GLN A 120 -13.28 3.08 -13.56
N ASP A 121 -12.14 2.76 -14.16
CA ASP A 121 -11.46 1.49 -13.85
C ASP A 121 -10.21 1.67 -12.96
N CYS A 122 -10.03 2.86 -12.37
CA CYS A 122 -8.80 3.24 -11.64
C CYS A 122 -9.09 3.90 -10.29
N MET A 123 -8.40 3.40 -9.26
CA MET A 123 -8.64 3.78 -7.86
C MET A 123 -7.87 5.04 -7.44
N VAL A 124 -8.57 5.97 -6.80
CA VAL A 124 -7.97 7.10 -6.08
C VAL A 124 -8.32 7.09 -4.59
N VAL A 125 -7.62 7.95 -3.86
CA VAL A 125 -7.86 8.29 -2.45
C VAL A 125 -7.74 9.80 -2.24
N GLY A 126 -8.34 10.33 -1.18
CA GLY A 126 -8.32 11.77 -0.84
C GLY A 126 -9.40 12.62 -1.54
N SER A 127 -10.30 12.01 -2.31
CA SER A 127 -11.44 12.70 -2.93
C SER A 127 -12.64 12.87 -2.00
N ASP A 128 -12.81 12.01 -0.99
CA ASP A 128 -13.91 12.12 -0.03
C ASP A 128 -13.67 13.26 0.98
N ALA A 129 -14.72 14.06 1.23
CA ALA A 129 -14.65 15.24 2.07
C ALA A 129 -14.69 14.94 3.58
N ASN A 130 -15.20 13.76 3.98
CA ASN A 130 -15.36 13.38 5.38
C ASN A 130 -14.20 12.50 5.86
N ASP A 131 -13.74 11.58 5.02
CA ASP A 131 -12.62 10.71 5.30
C ASP A 131 -11.66 10.61 4.10
N PRO A 132 -10.47 11.24 4.17
CA PRO A 132 -9.54 11.23 3.04
C PRO A 132 -9.01 9.83 2.72
N THR A 133 -9.15 8.82 3.58
CA THR A 133 -8.67 7.46 3.27
C THR A 133 -9.66 6.64 2.45
N MET A 134 -10.89 7.13 2.26
CA MET A 134 -11.87 6.41 1.45
C MET A 134 -11.49 6.41 -0.02
N TRP A 135 -11.73 5.28 -0.68
CA TRP A 135 -11.39 5.06 -2.08
C TRP A 135 -12.56 5.39 -3.00
N ASP A 136 -12.21 5.78 -4.20
CA ASP A 136 -13.13 6.19 -5.26
C ASP A 136 -12.59 5.69 -6.59
N ASP A 137 -13.47 5.27 -7.49
CA ASP A 137 -13.13 4.84 -8.84
C ASP A 137 -13.35 6.00 -9.81
N ILE A 138 -12.33 6.31 -10.61
CA ILE A 138 -12.39 7.42 -11.57
C ILE A 138 -11.78 7.06 -12.92
N GLN A 139 -11.91 7.96 -13.90
CA GLN A 139 -11.41 7.71 -15.25
C GLN A 139 -9.88 7.68 -15.25
N CYS A 140 -9.30 6.56 -15.67
CA CYS A 140 -7.85 6.33 -15.68
C CYS A 140 -7.03 7.38 -16.46
N ALA A 141 -7.67 8.11 -17.40
CA ALA A 141 -7.05 9.15 -18.21
C ALA A 141 -6.91 10.50 -17.49
N GLU A 142 -7.56 10.69 -16.34
CA GLU A 142 -7.43 11.91 -15.54
C GLU A 142 -6.02 12.08 -14.98
N ASN A 143 -5.61 13.31 -14.69
CA ASN A 143 -4.29 13.59 -14.14
C ASN A 143 -4.37 13.91 -12.66
N HIS A 144 -3.87 12.98 -11.83
CA HIS A 144 -3.83 13.10 -10.38
C HIS A 144 -2.41 12.91 -9.85
N LYS A 145 -2.17 13.39 -8.63
CA LYS A 145 -0.97 13.00 -7.89
C LYS A 145 -1.03 11.49 -7.64
N TYR A 146 0.04 10.89 -7.14
CA TYR A 146 0.06 9.44 -6.94
C TYR A 146 0.91 9.06 -5.74
N ILE A 147 0.56 7.95 -5.10
CA ILE A 147 1.29 7.45 -3.93
C ILE A 147 2.04 6.20 -4.34
N CYS A 148 3.35 6.22 -4.13
CA CYS A 148 4.19 5.05 -4.31
C CYS A 148 4.40 4.33 -2.98
N GLU A 149 4.51 3.01 -3.02
CA GLU A 149 4.91 2.17 -1.90
C GLU A 149 6.34 1.66 -2.08
N ARG A 150 7.06 1.59 -0.95
CA ARG A 150 8.29 0.83 -0.80
C ARG A 150 8.03 -0.36 0.11
N SER A 151 8.30 -1.55 -0.40
CA SER A 151 8.37 -2.77 0.41
C SER A 151 9.79 -2.96 0.91
N TYR A 152 9.94 -3.29 2.19
CA TYR A 152 11.20 -3.78 2.75
C TYR A 152 11.07 -5.29 2.95
N ASP A 153 12.00 -6.03 2.34
CA ASP A 153 12.18 -7.47 2.53
C ASP A 153 13.00 -7.77 3.80
#